data_AF-A0A7K0XI97-F1
#
_entry.id   AF-A0A7K0XI97-F1
#
_cell.length_a   1.000
_cell.length_b   1.000
_cell.length_c   1.000
_cell.angle_alpha   90.00
_cell.angle_beta   90.00
_cell.angle_gamma   90.00
#
_symmetry.space_group_name_H-M   'P 1'
#
loop_
_entity.id
_entity.type
_entity.pdbx_description
1 polymer ?
#
loop_
_entity_poly.entity_id
_entity_poly.type
_entity_poly.pdbx_seq_one_letter_code
_entity_poly.pdbx_strand_id
1 'polypeptide(L)'
;MGAVSIVFYVGLTLVSQNVLGDSIAAVGLMIAFYYGLTGFAAVWFYRRDIFRSARNFFMKGLFPFLGGLMLLGAFVIASVQYAEPTYGSTAIGGVGGVFIIGIGTLLLGIALMFVWNIIAPAFFRGEVLPKRTSSDLILATSHLDEKALRLPDSGLPDIVIAPDLSNLPQGAQALDLESGKEIADDAGLRSLREDQRTMNEVMDKRRPDQATPDS
;
A
#
# COMPACT_ATOMS: atom_id res chain seq x y z
N MET A 1 5.43 -3.25 -29.47
CA MET A 1 4.11 -3.13 -28.81
C MET A 1 2.98 -2.83 -29.80
N GLY A 2 3.04 -1.76 -30.61
CA GLY A 2 1.93 -1.39 -31.52
C GLY A 2 1.46 -2.49 -32.49
N ALA A 3 2.38 -3.17 -33.19
CA ALA A 3 2.02 -4.23 -34.12
C ALA A 3 1.32 -5.43 -33.44
N VAL A 4 1.81 -5.82 -32.26
CA VAL A 4 1.21 -6.91 -31.46
C VAL A 4 -0.19 -6.51 -30.98
N SER A 5 -0.37 -5.26 -30.54
CA SER A 5 -1.69 -4.74 -30.13
C SER A 5 -2.68 -4.69 -31.29
N ILE A 6 -2.23 -4.31 -32.50
CA ILE A 6 -3.08 -4.30 -33.71
C ILE A 6 -3.50 -5.74 -34.07
N VAL A 7 -2.56 -6.68 -34.10
CA VAL A 7 -2.85 -8.09 -34.40
C VAL A 7 -3.84 -8.66 -33.38
N PHE A 8 -3.66 -8.36 -32.09
CA PHE A 8 -4.54 -8.84 -31.04
C PHE A 8 -5.94 -8.20 -31.11
N TYR A 9 -6.03 -6.89 -31.32
CA TYR A 9 -7.29 -6.16 -31.46
C TYR A 9 -8.07 -6.66 -32.69
N VAL A 10 -7.43 -6.75 -33.85
CA VAL A 10 -8.05 -7.26 -35.08
C VAL A 10 -8.44 -8.72 -34.92
N GLY A 11 -7.58 -9.55 -34.31
CA GLY A 11 -7.87 -10.95 -34.02
C GLY A 11 -9.11 -11.13 -33.15
N LEU A 12 -9.23 -10.39 -32.04
CA LEU A 12 -10.42 -10.42 -31.17
C LEU A 12 -11.66 -9.87 -31.87
N THR A 13 -11.51 -8.79 -32.64
CA THR A 13 -12.61 -8.17 -33.39
C THR A 13 -13.17 -9.10 -34.47
N LEU A 14 -12.30 -9.87 -35.13
CA LEU A 14 -12.70 -10.88 -36.13
C LEU A 14 -13.42 -12.08 -35.50
N VAL A 15 -13.02 -12.47 -34.29
CA VAL A 15 -13.70 -13.57 -33.56
C VAL A 15 -15.06 -13.12 -33.04
N SER A 16 -15.14 -11.97 -32.35
CA SER A 16 -16.41 -11.39 -31.93
C SER A 16 -16.25 -9.98 -31.34
N GLN A 17 -16.87 -8.96 -31.95
CA GLN A 17 -16.93 -7.61 -31.36
C GLN A 17 -17.58 -7.60 -29.96
N ASN A 18 -18.52 -8.52 -29.79
CA ASN A 18 -19.26 -8.80 -28.58
C ASN A 18 -18.36 -9.16 -27.38
N VAL A 19 -17.34 -10.00 -27.58
CA VAL A 19 -16.39 -10.40 -26.52
C VAL A 19 -15.44 -9.28 -26.14
N LEU A 20 -15.08 -8.43 -27.10
CA LEU A 20 -14.22 -7.28 -26.86
C LEU A 20 -14.91 -6.25 -25.96
N GLY A 21 -16.19 -5.96 -26.23
CA GLY A 21 -17.02 -5.10 -25.39
C GLY A 21 -17.16 -5.66 -23.97
N ASP A 22 -17.46 -6.95 -23.85
CA ASP A 22 -17.57 -7.63 -22.56
C ASP A 22 -16.26 -7.55 -21.74
N SER A 23 -15.11 -7.66 -22.42
CA SER A 23 -13.78 -7.57 -21.79
C SER A 23 -13.45 -6.16 -21.30
N ILE A 24 -13.78 -5.12 -22.08
CA ILE A 24 -13.56 -3.72 -21.69
C ILE A 24 -14.41 -3.36 -20.47
N ALA A 25 -15.68 -3.77 -20.47
CA ALA A 25 -16.57 -3.56 -19.33
C ALA A 25 -16.06 -4.28 -18.06
N ALA A 26 -15.57 -5.51 -18.19
CA ALA A 26 -14.96 -6.24 -17.09
C ALA A 26 -13.70 -5.54 -16.54
N VAL A 27 -12.84 -5.00 -17.41
CA VAL A 27 -11.67 -4.20 -17.00
C VAL A 27 -12.11 -2.94 -16.27
N GLY A 28 -13.14 -2.24 -16.75
CA GLY A 28 -13.73 -1.09 -16.07
C GLY A 28 -14.22 -1.42 -14.67
N LEU A 29 -14.87 -2.57 -14.50
CA LEU A 29 -15.30 -3.08 -13.19
C LEU A 29 -14.11 -3.31 -12.25
N MET A 30 -13.04 -3.94 -12.73
CA MET A 30 -11.82 -4.18 -11.95
C MET A 30 -11.13 -2.87 -11.55
N ILE A 31 -11.07 -1.90 -12.45
CA ILE A 31 -10.51 -0.56 -12.20
C ILE A 31 -11.32 0.15 -11.11
N ALA A 32 -12.65 0.14 -11.21
CA ALA A 32 -13.52 0.75 -10.20
C ALA A 32 -13.31 0.13 -8.81
N PHE A 33 -13.18 -1.19 -8.74
CA PHE A 33 -12.86 -1.88 -7.48
C PHE A 33 -11.47 -1.49 -6.95
N TYR A 34 -10.44 -1.58 -7.78
CA TYR A 34 -9.05 -1.32 -7.38
C TYR A 34 -8.87 0.11 -6.86
N TYR A 35 -9.35 1.10 -7.60
CA TYR A 35 -9.23 2.50 -7.20
C TYR A 35 -10.19 2.86 -6.05
N GLY A 36 -11.38 2.24 -6.01
CA GLY A 36 -12.30 2.34 -4.88
C GLY A 36 -11.63 1.92 -3.56
N LEU A 37 -11.09 0.69 -3.54
CA LEU A 37 -10.37 0.14 -2.38
C LEU A 37 -9.14 0.98 -2.02
N THR A 38 -8.40 1.48 -3.01
CA THR A 38 -7.23 2.35 -2.81
C THR A 38 -7.61 3.64 -2.07
N GLY A 39 -8.74 4.26 -2.42
CA GLY A 39 -9.27 5.43 -1.71
C GLY A 39 -9.53 5.13 -0.23
N PHE A 40 -10.18 4.01 0.09
CA PHE A 40 -10.41 3.59 1.47
C PHE A 40 -9.11 3.25 2.21
N ALA A 41 -8.17 2.58 1.54
CA ALA A 41 -6.87 2.24 2.12
C ALA A 41 -6.08 3.50 2.48
N ALA A 42 -6.11 4.55 1.65
CA ALA A 42 -5.45 5.82 1.93
C ALA A 42 -6.02 6.49 3.19
N VAL A 43 -7.35 6.52 3.32
CA VAL A 43 -8.02 7.08 4.52
C VAL A 43 -7.68 6.27 5.77
N TRP A 44 -7.68 4.94 5.66
CA TRP A 44 -7.31 4.06 6.77
C TRP A 44 -5.86 4.24 7.19
N PHE A 45 -4.94 4.36 6.23
CA PHE A 45 -3.52 4.56 6.47
C PHE A 45 -3.26 5.90 7.19
N TYR A 46 -3.84 7.00 6.70
CA TYR A 46 -3.63 8.34 7.27
C TYR A 46 -4.53 8.69 8.45
N ARG A 47 -5.34 7.76 8.98
CA ARG A 47 -6.32 8.02 10.05
C ARG A 47 -5.80 8.78 11.27
N ARG A 48 -4.50 8.65 11.58
CA ARG A 48 -3.83 9.36 12.69
C ARG A 48 -3.31 10.77 12.33
N ASP A 49 -3.10 11.05 11.04
CA ASP A 49 -2.58 12.32 10.53
C ASP A 49 -3.68 13.24 9.96
N ILE A 50 -4.88 12.70 9.70
CA ILE A 50 -6.02 13.42 9.10
C ILE A 50 -6.41 14.67 9.91
N PHE A 51 -6.38 14.60 11.24
CA PHE A 51 -6.78 15.71 12.12
C PHE A 51 -5.65 16.67 12.50
N ARG A 52 -4.42 16.47 11.99
CA ARG A 52 -3.27 17.32 12.34
C ARG A 52 -3.28 18.69 11.62
N SER A 53 -3.97 18.81 10.49
CA SER A 53 -4.07 20.05 9.72
C SER A 53 -5.29 20.01 8.81
N ALA A 54 -5.94 21.15 8.57
CA ALA A 54 -7.05 21.27 7.63
C ALA A 54 -6.66 20.76 6.23
N ARG A 55 -5.42 21.02 5.76
CA ARG A 55 -4.92 20.50 4.48
C ARG A 55 -4.87 18.97 4.47
N ASN A 56 -4.40 18.35 5.56
CA ASN A 56 -4.35 16.90 5.68
C ASN A 56 -5.75 16.29 5.71
N PHE A 57 -6.71 16.96 6.35
CA PHE A 57 -8.10 16.52 6.37
C PHE A 57 -8.67 16.40 4.96
N PHE A 58 -8.54 17.44 4.13
CA PHE A 58 -9.07 17.42 2.77
C PHE A 58 -8.28 16.47 1.84
N MET A 59 -6.95 16.57 1.84
CA MET A 59 -6.11 15.83 0.88
C MET A 59 -5.90 14.35 1.22
N LYS A 60 -5.83 14.00 2.51
CA LYS A 60 -5.58 12.62 2.97
C LYS A 60 -6.86 11.91 3.46
N GLY A 61 -7.89 12.68 3.78
CA GLY A 61 -9.18 12.16 4.27
C GLY A 61 -10.30 12.33 3.25
N LEU A 62 -10.81 13.55 3.09
CA LEU A 62 -12.08 13.80 2.41
C LEU A 62 -12.05 13.43 0.92
N PHE A 63 -11.06 13.89 0.15
CA PHE A 63 -11.00 13.57 -1.28
C PHE A 63 -10.76 12.09 -1.56
N PRO A 64 -9.81 11.39 -0.91
CA PRO A 64 -9.66 9.95 -1.06
C PRO A 64 -10.92 9.18 -0.64
N PHE A 65 -11.59 9.60 0.43
CA PHE A 65 -12.82 8.96 0.90
C PHE A 65 -13.97 9.11 -0.10
N LEU A 66 -14.22 10.33 -0.57
CA LEU A 66 -15.29 10.59 -1.54
C LEU A 66 -15.02 9.88 -2.87
N GLY A 67 -13.79 9.92 -3.38
CA GLY A 67 -13.40 9.21 -4.60
C GLY A 67 -13.55 7.70 -4.45
N GLY A 68 -13.08 7.15 -3.32
CA GLY A 68 -13.21 5.73 -2.99
C GLY A 68 -14.68 5.29 -2.92
N LEU A 69 -15.51 6.06 -2.23
CA LEU A 69 -16.95 5.80 -2.07
C LEU A 69 -17.69 5.86 -3.41
N MET A 70 -17.40 6.87 -4.24
CA MET A 70 -18.02 7.02 -5.56
C MET A 70 -17.68 5.83 -6.48
N LEU A 71 -16.40 5.42 -6.52
CA LEU A 71 -15.95 4.30 -7.35
C LEU A 71 -16.46 2.96 -6.84
N LEU A 72 -16.53 2.76 -5.52
CA LEU A 72 -17.11 1.55 -4.94
C LEU A 72 -18.63 1.49 -5.22
N GLY A 73 -19.33 2.63 -5.13
CA GLY A 73 -20.73 2.73 -5.54
C GLY A 73 -20.92 2.36 -7.02
N ALA A 74 -20.08 2.91 -7.90
CA ALA A 74 -20.09 2.57 -9.32
C ALA A 74 -19.80 1.08 -9.57
N PHE A 75 -18.88 0.48 -8.82
CA PHE A 75 -18.59 -0.96 -8.87
C PHE A 75 -19.80 -1.80 -8.48
N VAL A 76 -20.53 -1.44 -7.42
CA VAL A 76 -21.74 -2.18 -7.00
C VAL A 76 -22.83 -2.07 -8.06
N ILE A 77 -23.09 -0.87 -8.56
CA ILE A 77 -24.09 -0.64 -9.62
C ILE A 77 -23.71 -1.42 -10.88
N ALA A 78 -22.46 -1.33 -11.33
CA ALA A 78 -21.97 -2.05 -12.49
C ALA A 78 -22.02 -3.57 -12.28
N SER A 79 -21.73 -4.07 -11.07
CA SER A 79 -21.81 -5.49 -10.75
C SER A 79 -23.24 -6.03 -10.90
N VAL A 80 -24.23 -5.31 -10.38
CA VAL A 80 -25.64 -5.69 -10.52
C VAL A 80 -26.06 -5.66 -11.99
N GLN A 81 -25.71 -4.59 -12.70
CA GLN A 81 -26.05 -4.42 -14.11
C GLN A 81 -25.40 -5.49 -15.00
N TYR A 82 -24.14 -5.84 -14.74
CA TYR A 82 -23.38 -6.83 -15.52
C TYR A 82 -23.77 -8.27 -15.21
N ALA A 83 -24.43 -8.51 -14.06
CA ALA A 83 -24.94 -9.83 -13.71
C ALA A 83 -26.16 -10.22 -14.55
N GLU A 84 -26.90 -9.24 -15.10
CA GLU A 84 -28.03 -9.51 -15.98
C GLU A 84 -27.57 -10.21 -17.27
N PRO A 85 -28.16 -11.37 -17.62
CA PRO A 85 -27.74 -12.15 -18.79
C PRO A 85 -27.98 -11.43 -20.12
N THR A 86 -28.81 -10.39 -20.14
CA THR A 86 -29.10 -9.56 -21.31
C THR A 86 -28.13 -8.39 -21.49
N TYR A 87 -27.28 -8.10 -20.51
CA TYR A 87 -26.40 -6.94 -20.55
C TYR A 87 -25.15 -7.16 -21.43
N GLY A 88 -24.57 -8.35 -21.32
CA GLY A 88 -23.42 -8.76 -22.13
C GLY A 88 -23.86 -9.46 -23.41
N SER A 89 -22.92 -9.58 -24.34
CA SER A 89 -23.16 -10.40 -25.54
C SER A 89 -22.99 -11.90 -25.28
N THR A 90 -22.32 -12.22 -24.16
CA THR A 90 -22.08 -13.58 -23.69
C THR A 90 -22.82 -13.78 -22.37
N ALA A 91 -23.54 -14.88 -22.21
CA ALA A 91 -24.14 -15.29 -20.93
C ALA A 91 -23.78 -16.75 -20.66
N ILE A 92 -23.33 -17.05 -19.45
CA ILE A 92 -22.98 -18.42 -19.03
C ILE A 92 -23.83 -18.75 -17.81
N GLY A 93 -24.67 -19.77 -17.91
CA GLY A 93 -25.52 -20.22 -16.79
C GLY A 93 -26.57 -19.21 -16.32
N GLY A 94 -27.02 -18.29 -17.19
CA GLY A 94 -28.02 -17.26 -16.83
C GLY A 94 -27.45 -16.01 -16.16
N VAL A 95 -26.11 -15.89 -16.07
CA VAL A 95 -25.41 -14.70 -15.58
C VAL A 95 -24.61 -14.06 -16.71
N GLY A 96 -24.59 -12.73 -16.77
CA GLY A 96 -23.85 -11.98 -17.77
C GLY A 96 -22.34 -12.28 -17.75
N GLY A 97 -21.76 -12.50 -18.92
CA GLY A 97 -20.35 -12.89 -19.09
C GLY A 97 -19.37 -11.85 -18.57
N VAL A 98 -19.73 -10.56 -18.64
CA VAL A 98 -18.96 -9.44 -18.09
C VAL A 98 -18.76 -9.60 -16.58
N PHE A 99 -19.83 -9.95 -15.85
CA PHE A 99 -19.77 -10.17 -14.42
C PHE A 99 -18.89 -11.37 -14.07
N ILE A 100 -19.05 -12.48 -14.80
CA ILE A 100 -18.25 -13.69 -14.57
C ILE A 100 -16.77 -13.42 -14.80
N ILE A 101 -16.41 -12.73 -15.89
CA ILE A 101 -15.01 -12.41 -16.19
C ILE A 101 -14.46 -11.43 -15.15
N GLY A 102 -15.18 -10.35 -14.84
CA GLY A 102 -14.73 -9.33 -13.90
C GLY A 102 -14.59 -9.86 -12.47
N ILE A 103 -15.68 -10.38 -11.90
CA ILE A 103 -15.69 -10.91 -10.53
C ILE A 103 -14.90 -12.21 -10.42
N GLY A 104 -14.98 -13.10 -11.41
CA GLY A 104 -14.22 -14.34 -11.43
C GLY A 104 -12.72 -14.11 -11.40
N THR A 105 -12.22 -13.14 -12.18
CA THR A 105 -10.79 -12.75 -12.15
C THR A 105 -10.41 -12.13 -10.82
N LEU A 106 -11.30 -11.35 -10.21
CA LEU A 106 -11.07 -10.75 -8.89
C LEU A 106 -10.93 -11.83 -7.80
N LEU A 107 -11.86 -12.78 -7.77
CA LEU A 107 -11.85 -13.91 -6.84
C LEU A 107 -10.63 -14.82 -7.07
N LEU A 108 -10.26 -15.04 -8.34
CA LEU A 108 -9.05 -15.77 -8.69
C LEU A 108 -7.80 -15.07 -8.12
N GLY A 109 -7.69 -13.75 -8.27
CA GLY A 109 -6.60 -12.97 -7.66
C GLY A 109 -6.53 -13.12 -6.14
N ILE A 110 -7.67 -13.10 -5.46
CA ILE A 110 -7.76 -13.33 -4.01
C ILE A 110 -7.32 -14.75 -3.65
N ALA A 111 -7.75 -15.77 -4.40
CA ALA A 111 -7.33 -17.15 -4.16
C ALA A 111 -5.81 -17.30 -4.35
N LEU A 112 -5.24 -16.71 -5.40
CA LEU A 112 -3.79 -16.68 -5.63
C LEU A 112 -3.05 -15.97 -4.48
N MET A 113 -3.61 -14.87 -3.96
CA MET A 113 -3.06 -14.17 -2.81
C MET A 113 -3.03 -15.08 -1.57
N PHE A 114 -4.10 -15.85 -1.31
CA PHE A 114 -4.13 -16.78 -0.18
C PHE A 114 -3.14 -17.94 -0.34
N VAL A 115 -3.04 -18.51 -1.55
CA VAL A 115 -2.05 -19.55 -1.85
C VAL A 115 -0.64 -19.01 -1.62
N TRP A 116 -0.35 -17.79 -2.08
CA TRP A 116 0.96 -17.17 -1.86
C TRP A 116 1.22 -16.83 -0.40
N ASN A 117 0.19 -16.47 0.36
CA ASN A 117 0.30 -16.24 1.80
C ASN A 117 0.68 -17.52 2.58
N ILE A 118 0.25 -18.69 2.11
CA ILE A 118 0.66 -19.98 2.70
C ILE A 118 2.13 -20.30 2.36
N ILE A 119 2.56 -19.99 1.12
CA ILE A 119 3.93 -20.27 0.65
C ILE A 119 4.96 -19.32 1.28
N ALA A 120 4.64 -18.04 1.39
CA ALA A 120 5.57 -16.98 1.83
C ALA A 120 4.96 -16.08 2.91
N PRO A 121 4.64 -16.61 4.11
CA PRO A 121 3.95 -15.84 5.14
C PRO A 121 4.83 -14.74 5.75
N ALA A 122 6.16 -14.86 5.69
CA ALA A 122 7.11 -13.82 6.14
C ALA A 122 6.91 -12.48 5.40
N PHE A 123 6.46 -12.52 4.14
CA PHE A 123 6.09 -11.33 3.38
C PHE A 123 4.89 -10.61 3.97
N PHE A 124 3.80 -11.34 4.26
CA PHE A 124 2.56 -10.76 4.77
C PHE A 124 2.63 -10.40 6.26
N ARG A 125 3.50 -11.05 7.04
CA ARG A 125 3.78 -10.68 8.44
C ARG A 125 4.57 -9.37 8.58
N GLY A 126 5.16 -8.87 7.49
CA GLY A 126 5.99 -7.65 7.52
C GLY A 126 7.39 -7.90 8.11
N GLU A 127 7.85 -9.15 8.10
CA GLU A 127 9.20 -9.53 8.57
C GLU A 127 10.27 -9.17 7.52
N VAL A 128 9.90 -9.13 6.24
CA VAL A 128 10.80 -8.76 5.12
C VAL A 128 10.68 -7.30 4.70
N LEU A 129 9.54 -6.65 4.98
CA LEU A 129 9.33 -5.22 4.81
C LEU A 129 8.67 -4.68 6.09
N PRO A 130 9.38 -3.86 6.90
CA PRO A 130 8.79 -3.22 8.07
C PRO A 130 7.51 -2.49 7.67
N LYS A 131 6.45 -2.62 8.48
CA LYS A 131 5.22 -1.86 8.31
C LYS A 131 5.51 -0.39 8.56
N ARG A 132 5.91 0.32 7.51
CA ARG A 132 6.18 1.76 7.51
C ARG A 132 4.99 2.48 8.12
N THR A 133 5.18 3.02 9.32
CA THR A 133 4.34 4.11 9.82
C THR A 133 4.87 5.39 9.16
N SER A 134 4.07 6.45 9.05
CA SER A 134 4.43 7.75 8.45
C SER A 134 5.61 8.48 9.15
N SER A 135 6.39 7.76 9.95
CA SER A 135 7.42 8.23 10.87
C SER A 135 8.49 7.14 11.07
N ASP A 136 9.09 6.66 9.99
CA ASP A 136 10.33 5.85 10.09
C ASP A 136 11.53 6.76 9.81
N LEU A 137 12.59 6.60 10.60
CA LEU A 137 13.79 7.44 10.71
C LEU A 137 14.16 8.19 9.42
N ILE A 138 14.19 9.52 9.53
CA ILE A 138 14.66 10.44 8.49
C ILE A 138 16.09 10.84 8.86
N LEU A 139 16.97 10.88 7.85
CA LEU A 139 18.34 11.34 8.01
C LEU A 139 18.33 12.78 8.55
N ALA A 140 18.93 13.02 9.72
CA ALA A 140 19.14 14.36 10.24
C ALA A 140 20.26 15.05 9.44
N THR A 141 19.93 15.48 8.22
CA THR A 141 20.83 16.30 7.40
C THR A 141 20.81 17.72 7.96
N SER A 142 21.84 18.08 8.73
CA SER A 142 22.11 19.48 9.10
C SER A 142 23.03 20.21 8.13
N HIS A 143 23.72 19.54 7.19
CA HIS A 143 24.77 20.20 6.37
C HIS A 143 24.97 19.66 4.94
N LEU A 144 23.92 19.56 4.11
CA LEU A 144 24.11 19.26 2.66
C LEU A 144 23.79 20.48 1.78
N ASP A 145 24.84 21.26 1.56
CA ASP A 145 25.15 22.16 0.44
C ASP A 145 23.94 22.84 -0.27
N GLU A 146 23.72 24.13 0.04
CA GLU A 146 22.69 25.00 -0.59
C GLU A 146 22.78 25.05 -2.13
N LYS A 147 23.90 24.60 -2.73
CA LYS A 147 24.18 24.69 -4.16
C LYS A 147 23.71 23.48 -5.00
N ALA A 148 23.12 22.46 -4.40
CA ALA A 148 22.58 21.35 -5.17
C ALA A 148 21.35 21.81 -5.98
N LEU A 149 21.50 21.93 -7.30
CA LEU A 149 20.40 22.23 -8.23
C LEU A 149 19.31 21.15 -8.08
N ARG A 150 18.14 21.55 -7.58
CA ARG A 150 17.02 20.66 -7.22
C ARG A 150 15.71 21.14 -7.82
N LEU A 151 14.77 20.20 -7.99
CA LEU A 151 13.41 20.52 -8.41
C LEU A 151 12.65 21.15 -7.22
N PRO A 152 11.76 22.14 -7.45
CA PRO A 152 11.05 22.85 -6.37
C PRO A 152 10.28 21.96 -5.39
N ASP A 153 9.92 20.74 -5.80
CA ASP A 153 9.16 19.77 -5.01
C ASP A 153 9.97 18.50 -4.63
N SER A 154 11.24 18.40 -5.04
CA SER A 154 12.12 17.37 -4.50
C SER A 154 12.54 17.82 -3.10
N GLY A 155 11.73 17.48 -2.10
CA GLY A 155 12.16 17.54 -0.70
C GLY A 155 13.50 16.81 -0.52
N LEU A 156 14.13 16.99 0.65
CA LEU A 156 15.30 16.18 1.00
C LEU A 156 14.95 14.71 0.74
N PRO A 157 15.81 13.93 0.04
CA PRO A 157 15.55 12.52 -0.05
C PRO A 157 15.43 12.01 1.38
N ASP A 158 14.28 11.45 1.75
CA ASP A 158 14.16 10.60 2.92
C ASP A 158 15.05 9.40 2.63
N ILE A 159 16.35 9.56 2.85
CA ILE A 159 17.33 8.50 2.66
C ILE A 159 17.03 7.52 3.78
N VAL A 160 16.38 6.43 3.40
CA VAL A 160 16.15 5.30 4.27
C VAL A 160 17.52 4.75 4.66
N ILE A 161 17.89 4.98 5.91
CA ILE A 161 19.10 4.41 6.50
C ILE A 161 18.79 2.95 6.85
N ALA A 162 19.64 2.05 6.35
CA ALA A 162 19.51 0.64 6.66
C ALA A 162 19.68 0.41 8.18
N PRO A 163 18.99 -0.58 8.79
CA PRO A 163 19.08 -0.86 10.22
C PRO A 163 20.47 -1.27 10.72
N ASP A 164 21.44 -1.45 9.83
CA ASP A 164 22.84 -1.79 10.08
C ASP A 164 23.79 -0.64 9.67
N LEU A 165 23.26 0.53 9.30
CA LEU A 165 24.02 1.70 8.85
C LEU A 165 24.86 1.45 7.58
N SER A 166 24.64 0.35 6.86
CA SER A 166 25.43 -0.01 5.66
C SER A 166 25.30 1.00 4.51
N ASN A 167 24.19 1.74 4.46
CA ASN A 167 23.90 2.75 3.46
C ASN A 167 24.11 4.20 3.97
N LEU A 168 24.86 4.37 5.07
CA LEU A 168 25.14 5.70 5.63
C LEU A 168 26.14 6.47 4.72
N PRO A 169 25.79 7.67 4.23
CA PRO A 169 26.73 8.50 3.47
C PRO A 169 27.98 8.86 4.29
N GLN A 170 29.14 8.98 3.64
CA GLN A 170 30.39 9.33 4.33
C GLN A 170 30.25 10.67 5.08
N GLY A 171 30.43 10.65 6.40
CA GLY A 171 30.34 11.83 7.27
C GLY A 171 28.92 12.19 7.74
N ALA A 172 27.89 11.43 7.36
CA ALA A 172 26.53 11.61 7.88
C ALA A 172 26.32 10.84 9.19
N GLN A 173 25.40 11.32 10.03
CA GLN A 173 24.97 10.63 11.25
C GLN A 173 23.48 10.30 11.15
N ALA A 174 23.09 9.11 11.59
CA ALA A 174 21.70 8.71 11.70
C ALA A 174 21.13 9.22 13.03
N LEU A 175 19.95 9.85 13.02
CA LEU A 175 19.27 10.26 14.23
C LEU A 175 18.23 9.21 14.62
N ASP A 176 18.36 8.66 15.82
CA ASP A 176 17.30 7.86 16.41
C ASP A 176 16.17 8.77 16.91
N LEU A 177 14.97 8.63 16.34
CA LEU A 177 13.84 9.51 16.64
C LEU A 177 13.21 9.24 18.01
N GLU A 178 13.45 8.07 18.60
CA GLU A 178 12.91 7.69 19.90
C GLU A 178 13.78 8.22 21.06
N SER A 179 15.11 8.14 20.92
CA SER A 179 16.06 8.65 21.93
C SER A 179 16.63 10.03 21.64
N GLY A 180 16.54 10.51 20.40
CA GLY A 180 17.18 11.76 19.95
C GLY A 180 18.70 11.68 19.84
N LYS A 181 19.31 10.48 19.91
CA LYS A 181 20.77 10.30 19.80
C LYS A 181 21.22 10.19 18.35
N GLU A 182 22.34 10.84 18.03
CA GLU A 182 23.02 10.73 16.74
C GLU A 182 23.98 9.52 16.75
N ILE A 183 23.98 8.76 15.66
CA ILE A 183 24.71 7.49 15.51
C ILE A 183 25.52 7.56 14.23
N ALA A 184 26.84 7.44 14.37
CA ALA A 184 27.77 7.50 13.24
C ALA A 184 28.23 6.10 12.75
N ASP A 185 28.14 5.06 13.58
CA ASP A 185 28.70 3.75 13.31
C ASP A 185 27.93 2.57 13.95
N ASP A 186 28.22 1.34 13.51
CA ASP A 186 27.58 0.10 14.02
C ASP A 186 27.85 -0.11 15.53
N ALA A 187 28.99 0.38 16.04
CA ALA A 187 29.32 0.30 17.45
C ALA A 187 28.37 1.15 18.31
N GLY A 188 28.10 2.39 17.91
CA GLY A 188 27.12 3.26 18.55
C GLY A 188 25.68 2.72 18.46
N LEU A 189 25.36 1.99 17.40
CA LEU A 189 24.06 1.34 17.26
C LEU A 189 23.88 0.17 18.25
N ARG A 190 24.93 -0.63 18.47
CA ARG A 190 24.89 -1.77 19.41
C ARG A 190 24.72 -1.30 20.85
N SER A 191 25.44 -0.26 21.26
CA SER A 191 25.30 0.31 22.61
C SER A 191 23.90 0.85 22.85
N LEU A 192 23.27 1.46 21.84
CA LEU A 192 21.89 1.93 21.95
C LEU A 192 20.88 0.80 22.12
N ARG A 193 21.06 -0.30 21.39
CA ARG A 193 20.20 -1.49 21.55
C ARG A 193 20.37 -2.11 22.94
N GLU A 194 21.58 -2.12 23.49
CA GLU A 194 21.83 -2.58 24.85
C GLU A 194 21.21 -1.66 25.90
N ASP A 195 21.35 -0.33 25.74
CA ASP A 195 20.72 0.67 26.60
C ASP A 195 19.20 0.55 26.59
N GLN A 196 18.58 0.45 25.41
CA GLN A 196 17.13 0.29 25.26
C GLN A 196 16.63 -1.04 25.83
N ARG A 197 17.37 -2.13 25.62
CA ARG A 197 17.04 -3.43 26.19
C ARG A 197 17.08 -3.41 27.72
N THR A 198 18.13 -2.82 28.29
CA THR A 198 18.27 -2.65 29.74
C THR A 198 17.17 -1.76 30.29
N MET A 199 16.86 -0.65 29.62
CA MET A 199 15.77 0.25 30.01
C MET A 199 14.42 -0.45 29.98
N ASN A 200 14.15 -1.27 28.95
CA ASN A 200 12.93 -2.05 28.86
C ASN A 200 12.83 -3.11 29.97
N GLU A 201 13.92 -3.82 30.29
CA GLU A 201 13.96 -4.77 31.40
C GLU A 201 13.74 -4.08 32.76
N VAL A 202 14.25 -2.86 32.94
CA VAL A 202 14.04 -2.05 34.13
C VAL A 202 12.60 -1.52 34.22
N MET A 203 11.99 -1.14 33.10
CA MET A 203 10.59 -0.70 33.04
C MET A 203 9.63 -1.87 33.27
N ASP A 204 9.95 -3.06 32.77
CA ASP A 204 9.18 -4.28 32.96
C ASP A 204 9.21 -4.74 34.42
N LYS A 205 10.40 -4.75 35.05
CA LYS A 205 10.53 -4.99 36.49
C LYS A 205 9.85 -3.93 37.37
N ARG A 206 9.60 -2.73 36.84
CA ARG A 206 8.87 -1.66 37.53
C ARG A 206 7.36 -1.68 37.27
N ARG A 207 6.83 -2.63 36.50
CA ARG A 207 5.39 -2.96 36.45
C ARG A 207 5.09 -4.19 37.32
N PRO A 208 4.97 -4.05 38.66
CA PRO A 208 4.55 -5.17 39.50
C PRO A 208 3.05 -5.50 39.42
N ASP A 209 2.24 -4.88 38.56
CA ASP A 209 0.79 -5.10 38.55
C ASP A 209 0.20 -5.20 37.14
N GLN A 210 0.29 -6.39 36.55
CA GLN A 210 -0.79 -6.96 35.73
C GLN A 210 -0.63 -8.48 35.76
N ALA A 211 -0.89 -9.02 36.96
CA ALA A 211 -1.12 -10.43 37.17
C ALA A 211 -2.24 -10.92 36.22
N THR A 212 -1.93 -11.97 35.48
CA THR A 212 -2.91 -12.96 35.03
C THR A 212 -3.80 -13.38 36.19
N PRO A 213 -5.13 -13.26 36.10
CA PRO A 213 -6.00 -14.20 36.77
C PRO A 213 -6.14 -15.40 35.84
N ASP A 214 -5.43 -16.47 36.19
CA ASP A 214 -5.82 -17.83 35.82
C ASP A 214 -7.25 -18.08 36.32
N SER A 215 -8.16 -18.36 35.39
CA SER A 215 -9.25 -19.35 35.52
C SER A 215 -9.96 -19.54 34.19
#